data_AF-A0A9E2ECC1-F1
#
_entry.id   AF-A0A9E2ECC1-F1
#
_cell.length_a   1.000
_cell.length_b   1.000
_cell.length_c   1.000
_cell.angle_alpha   90.00
_cell.angle_beta   90.00
_cell.angle_gamma   90.00
#
_symmetry.space_group_name_H-M   'P 1'
#
loop_
_entity.id
_entity.type
_entity.pdbx_description
1 polymer ?
#
loop_
_entity_poly.entity_id
_entity_poly.type
_entity_poly.pdbx_seq_one_letter_code
_entity_poly.pdbx_strand_id
1 'polypeptide(L)' 'MAAETKSEGAVKAGKDNAGYTFNFKEVEIVPAGTGYSTSHGGVIEGERMLVGCIRKPKGTGSRMHSHPNEQFNLVLEA' A
#
# COMPACT_ATOMS: atom_id res chain seq x y z
N MET A 1 15.78 -5.72 -14.86
CA MET A 1 14.45 -5.10 -15.06
C MET A 1 13.77 -5.12 -13.71
N ALA A 2 13.23 -3.99 -13.24
CA ALA A 2 12.48 -3.99 -11.99
C ALA A 2 11.26 -4.92 -12.15
N ALA A 3 11.00 -5.77 -11.16
CA ALA A 3 9.86 -6.67 -11.21
C ALA A 3 8.55 -5.88 -11.09
N GLU A 4 7.54 -6.27 -11.85
CA GLU A 4 6.24 -5.60 -11.86
C GLU A 4 5.54 -5.71 -10.50
N THR A 5 4.87 -4.64 -10.09
CA THR A 5 4.02 -4.61 -8.89
C THR A 5 2.61 -5.08 -9.24
N LYS A 6 1.91 -5.67 -8.28
CA LYS A 6 0.50 -6.03 -8.43
C LYS A 6 -0.41 -4.81 -8.33
N SER A 7 0.02 -3.82 -7.55
CA SER A 7 -0.66 -2.54 -7.37
C SER A 7 -0.04 -1.52 -8.31
N GLU A 8 -0.87 -0.90 -9.14
CA GLU A 8 -0.46 0.19 -10.01
C GLU A 8 0.09 1.35 -9.18
N GLY A 9 1.25 1.90 -9.57
CA GLY A 9 1.94 2.99 -8.87
C GLY A 9 2.66 2.60 -7.57
N ALA A 10 2.65 1.32 -7.17
CA ALA A 10 3.45 0.87 -6.02
C ALA A 10 4.94 0.76 -6.36
N VAL A 11 5.77 0.75 -5.33
CA VAL A 11 7.22 0.58 -5.46
C VAL A 11 7.60 -0.87 -5.18
N LYS A 12 8.36 -1.47 -6.09
CA LYS A 12 8.93 -2.82 -5.89
C LYS A 12 10.17 -2.76 -5.01
N ALA A 13 10.15 -3.48 -3.89
CA ALA A 13 11.32 -3.65 -3.02
C ALA A 13 12.27 -4.76 -3.52
N GLY A 14 13.51 -4.72 -3.06
CA GLY A 14 14.53 -5.73 -3.36
C GLY A 14 15.83 -5.12 -3.91
N LYS A 15 16.92 -5.88 -3.79
CA LYS A 15 18.27 -5.49 -4.23
C LYS A 15 18.31 -5.07 -5.70
N ASP A 16 17.56 -5.75 -6.56
CA ASP A 16 17.51 -5.49 -8.00
C ASP A 16 16.39 -4.50 -8.39
N ASN A 17 15.71 -3.90 -7.40
CA ASN A 17 14.64 -2.92 -7.54
C ASN A 17 14.99 -1.63 -6.76
N ALA A 18 14.05 -1.08 -5.98
CA ALA A 18 14.23 0.18 -5.23
C ALA A 18 14.96 0.01 -3.87
N GLY A 19 15.57 -1.16 -3.60
CA GLY A 19 16.29 -1.43 -2.35
C GLY A 19 15.37 -1.84 -1.20
N TYR A 20 15.75 -1.49 0.03
CA TYR A 20 15.10 -1.96 1.27
C TYR A 20 14.74 -0.85 2.26
N THR A 21 15.07 0.40 1.95
CA THR A 21 14.79 1.57 2.80
C THR A 21 13.96 2.55 2.00
N PHE A 22 12.84 3.00 2.59
CA PHE A 22 11.86 3.82 1.90
C PHE A 22 11.42 4.98 2.79
N ASN A 23 11.38 6.18 2.25
CA ASN A 23 10.73 7.32 2.88
C ASN A 23 9.31 7.43 2.36
N PHE A 24 8.30 7.06 3.16
CA PHE A 24 6.89 7.10 2.74
C PHE A 24 6.39 8.50 2.32
N LYS A 25 7.10 9.58 2.67
CA LYS A 25 6.78 10.93 2.17
C LYS A 25 7.11 11.13 0.69
N GLU A 26 7.99 10.30 0.13
CA GLU A 26 8.46 10.37 -1.26
C GLU A 26 7.85 9.28 -2.13
N VAL A 27 7.14 8.32 -1.54
CA VAL A 27 6.43 7.27 -2.26
C VAL A 27 5.17 7.84 -2.88
N GLU A 28 4.96 7.55 -4.17
CA GLU A 28 3.74 7.95 -4.87
C GLU A 28 2.49 7.46 -4.13
N ILE A 29 1.51 8.35 -3.99
CA ILE A 29 0.26 8.06 -3.30
C ILE A 29 -0.70 7.42 -4.28
N VAL A 30 -1.09 6.18 -3.99
CA VAL A 30 -2.02 5.40 -4.83
C VAL A 30 -3.34 5.13 -4.11
N PRO A 31 -4.45 4.91 -4.83
CA PRO A 31 -5.67 4.38 -4.24
C PRO A 31 -5.45 3.00 -3.63
N ALA A 32 -5.91 2.80 -2.39
CA ALA A 32 -5.84 1.52 -1.70
C ALA A 32 -7.24 0.91 -1.59
N GLY A 33 -7.60 0.08 -2.58
CA GLY A 33 -8.89 -0.61 -2.68
C GLY A 33 -9.90 0.10 -3.58
N THR A 34 -9.52 0.31 -4.84
CA THR A 34 -10.35 0.96 -5.86
C THR A 34 -11.74 0.32 -5.96
N GLY A 35 -12.78 1.16 -5.92
CA GLY A 35 -14.18 0.74 -6.03
C GLY A 35 -14.84 0.34 -4.70
N TYR A 36 -14.09 0.08 -3.64
CA TYR A 36 -14.65 -0.33 -2.34
C TYR A 36 -14.07 0.43 -1.13
N SER A 37 -13.04 1.25 -1.29
CA SER A 37 -12.41 2.01 -0.23
C SER A 37 -12.05 3.43 -0.68
N THR A 38 -11.95 4.35 0.27
CA THR A 38 -11.48 5.72 0.08
C THR A 38 -10.05 5.93 0.62
N SER A 39 -9.45 4.85 1.10
CA SER A 39 -8.06 4.82 1.55
C SER A 39 -7.11 5.15 0.40
N HIS A 40 -6.04 5.87 0.70
CA HIS A 40 -4.95 6.17 -0.22
C HIS A 40 -3.63 6.25 0.55
N GLY A 41 -2.51 6.00 -0.11
CA GLY A 41 -1.19 6.08 0.52
C GLY A 41 -0.09 5.47 -0.34
N GLY A 42 1.15 5.62 0.12
CA GLY A 42 2.29 4.96 -0.51
C GLY A 42 2.31 3.48 -0.20
N VAL A 43 2.59 2.65 -1.21
CA VAL A 43 2.62 1.18 -1.09
C VAL A 43 3.98 0.64 -1.57
N ILE A 44 4.60 -0.18 -0.72
CA ILE A 44 5.81 -0.93 -1.04
C ILE A 44 5.46 -2.40 -1.16
N GLU A 45 5.80 -3.03 -2.28
CA GLU A 45 5.62 -4.47 -2.51
C GLU A 45 6.95 -5.21 -2.41
N GLY A 46 7.06 -6.06 -1.40
CA GLY A 46 8.10 -7.07 -1.31
C GLY A 46 7.75 -8.34 -2.09
N GLU A 47 8.51 -9.39 -1.82
CA GLU A 47 8.28 -10.71 -2.41
C GLU A 47 7.08 -11.42 -1.78
N ARG A 48 6.92 -11.30 -0.45
CA ARG A 48 5.89 -12.02 0.33
C ARG A 48 4.86 -11.12 1.00
N MET A 49 5.22 -9.86 1.25
CA MET A 49 4.40 -8.89 1.98
C MET A 49 4.38 -7.57 1.24
N LEU A 50 3.28 -6.85 1.39
CA LEU A 50 3.17 -5.45 1.04
C LEU A 50 2.99 -4.63 2.32
N VAL A 51 3.56 -3.43 2.34
CA VAL A 51 3.43 -2.49 3.45
C VAL A 51 2.96 -1.16 2.87
N GLY A 52 1.89 -0.61 3.44
CA GLY A 52 1.36 0.69 3.03
C GLY A 52 1.26 1.66 4.21
N CYS A 53 1.66 2.91 3.99
CA CYS A 53 1.35 4.01 4.90
C CYS A 53 0.07 4.67 4.41
N ILE A 54 -1.07 4.24 4.96
CA ILE A 54 -2.40 4.53 4.42
C ILE A 54 -3.11 5.61 5.24
N ARG A 55 -3.72 6.57 4.55
CA ARG A 55 -4.63 7.56 5.11
C ARG A 55 -6.06 7.29 4.63
N LYS A 56 -7.02 7.43 5.55
CA LYS A 56 -8.45 7.32 5.26
C LYS A 56 -9.12 8.65 5.63
N PRO A 57 -9.78 9.34 4.68
CA PRO A 57 -10.47 10.59 4.98
C PRO A 57 -11.50 10.46 6.11
N LYS A 58 -11.70 11.54 6.89
CA LYS A 58 -12.69 11.57 7.96
C LYS A 58 -14.10 11.35 7.40
N GLY A 59 -14.88 10.50 8.06
CA GLY A 59 -16.27 10.22 7.68
C GLY A 59 -16.41 9.29 6.47
N THR A 60 -15.31 8.76 5.94
CA THR A 60 -15.32 7.76 4.87
C THR A 60 -14.90 6.39 5.40
N GLY A 61 -15.02 5.38 4.54
CA GLY A 61 -14.84 3.99 4.97
C GLY A 61 -14.38 3.08 3.83
N SER A 62 -14.46 1.80 4.14
CA SER A 62 -14.35 0.72 3.18
C SER A 62 -15.64 -0.10 3.27
N ARG A 63 -16.18 -0.55 2.13
CA ARG A 63 -17.29 -1.49 2.09
C ARG A 63 -16.84 -2.83 2.67
N MET A 64 -17.77 -3.62 3.20
CA MET A 64 -17.46 -4.98 3.67
C MET A 64 -16.97 -5.83 2.49
N HIS A 65 -15.82 -6.49 2.64
CA HIS A 65 -15.18 -7.32 1.60
C HIS A 65 -14.27 -8.37 2.25
N SER A 66 -13.75 -9.30 1.44
CA SER A 66 -12.77 -10.32 1.85
C SER A 66 -11.54 -10.30 0.94
N HIS A 67 -10.41 -10.76 1.48
CA HIS A 67 -9.17 -10.97 0.75
C HIS A 67 -8.61 -12.37 1.03
N PRO A 68 -7.88 -12.97 0.09
CA PRO A 68 -7.19 -14.24 0.32
C PRO A 68 -5.95 -14.09 1.21
N ASN A 69 -5.33 -12.89 1.23
CA ASN A 69 -4.18 -12.59 2.07
C ASN A 69 -4.61 -12.03 3.43
N GLU A 70 -3.86 -12.38 4.48
CA GLU A 70 -4.00 -11.76 5.79
C GLU A 70 -3.56 -10.30 5.75
N GLN A 71 -4.26 -9.45 6.51
CA GLN A 71 -3.94 -8.05 6.68
C GLN A 71 -4.06 -7.66 8.15
N PHE A 72 -3.04 -6.98 8.68
CA PHE A 72 -3.10 -6.29 9.96
C PHE A 72 -2.92 -4.79 9.75
N ASN A 73 -3.49 -3.97 10.64
CA ASN A 73 -3.35 -2.52 10.60
C ASN A 73 -2.79 -2.02 11.93
N LEU A 74 -1.75 -1.19 11.88
CA LEU A 74 -1.27 -0.43 13.02
C LEU A 74 -1.79 1.01 12.89
N VAL A 75 -2.64 1.43 13.82
CA VAL A 75 -3.18 2.80 13.83
C VAL A 75 -2.11 3.75 14.36
N LEU A 76 -1.66 4.69 13.51
CA LEU A 76 -0.67 5.70 13.86
C LEU A 76 -1.30 7.03 14.30
N GLU A 77 -2.44 7.39 13.70
CA GLU A 77 -3.19 8.62 13.91
C GLU A 77 -4.69 8.30 13.68
N ALA A 78 -5.58 8.94 14.45
CA ALA A 78 -7.03 8.73 14.39
C ALA A 78 -7.77 9.96 13.85
#